data_AF-A0A091S0C2-F1
#
_entry.id   AF-A0A091S0C2-F1
#
_cell.length_a   1.000
_cell.length_b   1.000
_cell.length_c   1.000
_cell.angle_alpha   90.00
_cell.angle_beta   90.00
_cell.angle_gamma   90.00
#
_symmetry.space_group_name_H-M   'P 1'
#
loop_
_entity.id
_entity.type
_entity.pdbx_description
1 polymer ?
#
loop_
_entity_poly.entity_id
_entity_poly.type
_entity_poly.pdbx_seq_one_letter_code
_entity_poly.pdbx_strand_id
1 'polypeptide(L)'
;VPDDLSLEEREELLNIRRRKKELIDDIERLKFEIAEVMTEIDNLTSVEESKTTQRNKQIAMGRKKFNMDPKKGIQFLIENDLLQNTAEDIAQFLYKGEGLNKTVIGDYLGERDEFNIKVLQAFVELHEFADLNLVQALRQFLWSFRLPGEAQKIDRMMEAFASRYCLCNPGVFQSTDTCYVLSFAIIMLNTSLHNHNVRDKPTVERFISM
;
A
#
# COMPACT_ATOMS: atom_id res chain seq x y z
N VAL A 1 7.23 -75.44 -2.04
CA VAL A 1 5.79 -75.36 -1.69
C VAL A 1 5.61 -76.29 -0.51
N PRO A 2 4.80 -75.97 0.52
CA PRO A 2 4.53 -76.94 1.59
C PRO A 2 3.93 -78.22 0.98
N ASP A 3 4.32 -79.38 1.47
CA ASP A 3 3.93 -80.68 0.87
C ASP A 3 2.50 -81.14 1.22
N ASP A 4 1.80 -80.43 2.13
CA ASP A 4 0.47 -80.81 2.66
C ASP A 4 -0.74 -80.08 2.02
N LEU A 5 -0.58 -79.40 0.87
CA LEU A 5 -1.68 -78.64 0.23
C LEU A 5 -2.34 -79.42 -0.91
N SER A 6 -3.67 -79.34 -1.01
CA SER A 6 -4.43 -79.85 -2.16
C SER A 6 -4.11 -79.07 -3.45
N LEU A 7 -4.45 -79.64 -4.62
CA LEU A 7 -4.19 -79.00 -5.91
C LEU A 7 -4.90 -77.64 -6.06
N GLU A 8 -6.12 -77.54 -5.57
CA GLU A 8 -6.96 -76.34 -5.61
C GLU A 8 -6.36 -75.23 -4.73
N GLU A 9 -5.88 -75.58 -3.53
CA GLU A 9 -5.19 -74.63 -2.63
C GLU A 9 -3.83 -74.17 -3.18
N ARG A 10 -3.12 -75.03 -3.92
CA ARG A 10 -1.87 -74.62 -4.62
C ARG A 10 -2.14 -73.60 -5.72
N GLU A 11 -3.25 -73.73 -6.44
CA GLU A 11 -3.65 -72.80 -7.50
C GLU A 11 -4.12 -71.45 -6.92
N GLU A 12 -4.91 -71.46 -5.83
CA GLU A 12 -5.26 -70.25 -5.09
C GLU A 12 -4.03 -69.52 -4.55
N LEU A 13 -3.06 -70.24 -3.99
CA LEU A 13 -1.84 -69.66 -3.45
C LEU A 13 -0.98 -69.01 -4.55
N LEU A 14 -0.98 -69.57 -5.77
CA LEU A 14 -0.34 -68.96 -6.94
C LEU A 14 -1.08 -67.68 -7.38
N ASN A 15 -2.41 -67.68 -7.39
CA ASN A 15 -3.22 -66.50 -7.69
C ASN A 15 -3.03 -65.38 -6.66
N ILE A 16 -2.97 -65.72 -5.36
CA ILE A 16 -2.67 -64.77 -4.28
C ILE A 16 -1.26 -64.19 -4.46
N ARG A 17 -0.27 -65.01 -4.82
CA ARG A 17 1.10 -64.53 -5.09
C ARG A 17 1.15 -63.60 -6.30
N ARG A 18 0.39 -63.90 -7.36
CA ARG A 18 0.31 -63.02 -8.54
C ARG A 18 -0.32 -61.68 -8.18
N ARG A 19 -1.48 -61.67 -7.51
CA ARG A 19 -2.14 -60.44 -7.04
C ARG A 19 -1.28 -59.65 -6.06
N LYS A 20 -0.56 -60.32 -5.16
CA LYS A 20 0.39 -59.68 -4.25
C LYS A 20 1.51 -58.99 -5.03
N LYS A 21 2.01 -59.61 -6.09
CA LYS A 21 3.03 -59.02 -6.96
C LYS A 21 2.49 -57.79 -7.68
N GLU A 22 1.30 -57.89 -8.26
CA GLU A 22 0.61 -56.76 -8.93
C GLU A 22 0.42 -55.58 -7.97
N LEU A 23 -0.05 -55.84 -6.73
CA LEU A 23 -0.20 -54.79 -5.72
C LEU A 23 1.14 -54.16 -5.30
N ILE A 24 2.22 -54.93 -5.26
CA ILE A 24 3.55 -54.39 -4.95
C ILE A 24 4.02 -53.49 -6.09
N ASP A 25 3.85 -53.94 -7.34
CA ASP A 25 4.21 -53.16 -8.52
C ASP A 25 3.38 -51.85 -8.59
N ASP A 26 2.09 -51.89 -8.24
CA ASP A 26 1.22 -50.71 -8.14
C ASP A 26 1.64 -49.76 -7.02
N ILE A 27 2.03 -50.28 -5.85
CA ILE A 27 2.55 -49.46 -4.74
C ILE A 27 3.85 -48.76 -5.15
N GLU A 28 4.74 -49.45 -5.88
CA GLU A 28 5.97 -48.83 -6.38
C GLU A 28 5.67 -47.74 -7.41
N ARG A 29 4.71 -47.95 -8.29
CA ARG A 29 4.27 -46.92 -9.23
C ARG A 29 3.70 -45.70 -8.51
N LEU A 30 2.79 -45.89 -7.54
CA LEU A 30 2.23 -44.80 -6.75
C LEU A 30 3.29 -44.04 -5.96
N LYS A 31 4.32 -44.72 -5.44
CA LYS A 31 5.45 -44.05 -4.78
C LYS A 31 6.23 -43.16 -5.74
N PHE A 32 6.41 -43.61 -6.99
CA PHE A 32 7.08 -42.82 -8.02
C PHE A 32 6.26 -41.58 -8.38
N GLU A 33 4.96 -41.73 -8.59
CA GLU A 33 4.04 -40.61 -8.86
C GLU A 33 4.03 -39.59 -7.72
N ILE A 34 3.99 -40.04 -6.46
CA ILE A 34 4.08 -39.15 -5.29
C ILE A 34 5.40 -38.38 -5.28
N ALA A 35 6.52 -39.03 -5.57
CA ALA A 35 7.83 -38.36 -5.60
C ALA A 35 7.91 -37.30 -6.72
N GLU A 36 7.30 -37.58 -7.88
CA GLU A 36 7.22 -36.63 -8.99
C GLU A 36 6.37 -35.40 -8.62
N VAL A 37 5.18 -35.62 -8.04
CA VAL A 37 4.31 -34.54 -7.56
C VAL A 37 4.99 -33.70 -6.47
N MET A 38 5.70 -34.32 -5.52
CA MET A 38 6.47 -33.58 -4.50
C MET A 38 7.55 -32.70 -5.13
N THR A 39 8.23 -33.21 -6.16
CA THR A 39 9.26 -32.45 -6.90
C THR A 39 8.64 -31.26 -7.65
N GLU A 40 7.45 -31.42 -8.24
CA GLU A 40 6.72 -30.31 -8.87
C GLU A 40 6.29 -29.24 -7.86
N ILE A 41 5.83 -29.62 -6.67
CA ILE A 41 5.45 -28.70 -5.59
C ILE A 41 6.66 -27.88 -5.13
N ASP A 42 7.82 -28.51 -4.94
CA ASP A 42 9.06 -27.83 -4.55
C ASP A 42 9.56 -26.86 -5.64
N ASN A 43 9.40 -27.23 -6.91
CA ASN A 43 9.72 -26.35 -8.03
C ASN A 43 8.76 -25.15 -8.13
N LEU A 44 7.47 -25.35 -7.91
CA LEU A 44 6.48 -24.27 -7.91
C LEU A 44 6.74 -23.27 -6.79
N THR A 45 6.97 -23.75 -5.57
CA THR A 45 7.25 -22.92 -4.40
C THR A 45 8.55 -22.12 -4.57
N SER A 46 9.64 -22.73 -5.06
CA SER A 46 10.89 -22.00 -5.32
C SER A 46 10.76 -20.93 -6.42
N VAL A 47 9.98 -21.20 -7.47
CA VAL A 47 9.68 -20.22 -8.53
C VAL A 47 8.85 -19.06 -7.97
N GLU A 48 7.87 -19.33 -7.11
CA GLU A 48 7.07 -18.29 -6.45
C GLU A 48 7.89 -17.42 -5.49
N GLU A 49 8.78 -18.01 -4.70
CA GLU A 49 9.70 -17.27 -3.82
C GLU A 49 10.66 -16.37 -4.61
N SER A 50 11.20 -16.89 -5.72
CA SER A 50 12.08 -16.13 -6.62
C SER A 50 11.34 -14.94 -7.26
N LYS A 51 10.11 -15.16 -7.75
CA LYS A 51 9.27 -14.11 -8.33
C LYS A 51 8.90 -13.04 -7.31
N THR A 52 8.52 -13.44 -6.09
CA THR A 52 8.20 -12.51 -5.00
C THR A 52 9.42 -11.68 -4.61
N THR A 53 10.58 -12.32 -4.52
CA THR A 53 11.85 -11.64 -4.21
C THR A 53 12.24 -10.65 -5.31
N GLN A 54 12.05 -11.02 -6.58
CA GLN A 54 12.29 -10.14 -7.71
C GLN A 54 11.33 -8.94 -7.72
N ARG A 55 10.03 -9.18 -7.50
CA ARG A 55 9.01 -8.13 -7.40
C ARG A 55 9.35 -7.14 -6.29
N ASN A 56 9.71 -7.62 -5.10
CA ASN A 56 10.09 -6.77 -3.97
C ASN A 56 11.34 -5.91 -4.27
N LYS A 57 12.34 -6.48 -4.96
CA LYS A 57 13.52 -5.73 -5.42
C LYS A 57 13.15 -4.63 -6.41
N GLN A 58 12.26 -4.90 -7.36
CA GLN A 58 11.82 -3.90 -8.32
C GLN A 58 11.01 -2.79 -7.64
N ILE A 59 10.11 -3.11 -6.70
CA ILE A 59 9.37 -2.11 -5.91
C ILE A 59 10.34 -1.23 -5.13
N ALA A 60 11.33 -1.81 -4.45
CA ALA A 60 12.35 -1.05 -3.73
C ALA A 60 13.15 -0.12 -4.66
N MET A 61 13.46 -0.57 -5.88
CA MET A 61 14.10 0.27 -6.89
C MET A 61 13.19 1.40 -7.39
N GLY A 62 11.89 1.12 -7.60
CA GLY A 62 10.90 2.12 -7.98
C GLY A 62 10.72 3.21 -6.93
N ARG A 63 10.67 2.83 -5.63
CA ARG A 63 10.67 3.78 -4.50
C ARG A 63 11.91 4.69 -4.50
N LYS A 64 13.10 4.11 -4.73
CA LYS A 64 14.35 4.90 -4.85
C LYS A 64 14.29 5.86 -6.03
N LYS A 65 13.79 5.43 -7.19
CA LYS A 65 13.59 6.29 -8.37
C LYS A 65 12.61 7.40 -8.07
N PHE A 66 11.49 7.11 -7.41
CA PHE A 66 10.52 8.12 -6.98
C PHE A 66 11.16 9.20 -6.11
N ASN A 67 11.97 8.80 -5.12
CA ASN A 67 12.65 9.74 -4.23
C ASN A 67 13.69 10.62 -4.96
N MET A 68 14.15 10.24 -6.15
CA MET A 68 15.03 11.05 -7.00
C MET A 68 14.25 11.94 -7.97
N ASP A 69 13.22 11.37 -8.60
CA ASP A 69 12.34 12.02 -9.57
C ASP A 69 10.97 11.32 -9.49
N PRO A 70 9.95 11.99 -8.91
CA PRO A 70 8.68 11.33 -8.62
C PRO A 70 7.96 10.88 -9.90
N LYS A 71 8.03 11.65 -10.98
CA LYS A 71 7.41 11.29 -12.26
C LYS A 71 8.05 10.05 -12.86
N LYS A 72 9.38 9.97 -12.88
CA LYS A 72 10.10 8.78 -13.36
C LYS A 72 9.92 7.56 -12.46
N GLY A 73 9.81 7.76 -11.15
CA GLY A 73 9.53 6.69 -10.20
C GLY A 73 8.17 6.04 -10.42
N ILE A 74 7.12 6.86 -10.54
CA ILE A 74 5.77 6.39 -10.86
C ILE A 74 5.75 5.70 -12.22
N GLN A 75 6.34 6.32 -13.25
CA GLN A 75 6.44 5.73 -14.58
C GLN A 75 7.11 4.35 -14.57
N PHE A 76 8.24 4.21 -13.86
CA PHE A 76 8.93 2.93 -13.72
C PHE A 76 8.05 1.86 -13.06
N LEU A 77 7.30 2.23 -12.01
CA LEU A 77 6.43 1.29 -11.32
C LEU A 77 5.27 0.83 -12.22
N ILE A 78 4.74 1.72 -13.05
CA ILE A 78 3.68 1.41 -14.03
C ILE A 78 4.22 0.49 -15.13
N GLU A 79 5.35 0.83 -15.74
CA GLU A 79 5.96 0.06 -16.84
C GLU A 79 6.39 -1.36 -16.44
N ASN A 80 6.55 -1.63 -15.13
CA ASN A 80 6.93 -2.94 -14.61
C ASN A 80 5.74 -3.69 -13.97
N ASP A 81 4.50 -3.24 -14.19
CA ASP A 81 3.28 -3.86 -13.63
C ASP A 81 3.30 -3.96 -12.09
N LEU A 82 3.93 -2.97 -11.45
CA LEU A 82 4.04 -2.85 -9.99
C LEU A 82 3.02 -1.87 -9.42
N LEU A 83 2.50 -0.97 -10.25
CA LEU A 83 1.50 0.05 -9.91
C LEU A 83 0.58 0.28 -11.11
N GLN A 84 -0.72 0.37 -10.87
CA GLN A 84 -1.68 0.70 -11.93
C GLN A 84 -1.65 2.19 -12.24
N ASN A 85 -1.89 2.57 -13.49
CA ASN A 85 -1.90 3.96 -13.93
C ASN A 85 -3.28 4.63 -13.69
N THR A 86 -3.74 4.59 -12.44
CA THR A 86 -4.98 5.25 -11.98
C THR A 86 -4.64 6.25 -10.89
N ALA A 87 -5.48 7.26 -10.69
CA ALA A 87 -5.22 8.27 -9.67
C ALA A 87 -5.30 7.66 -8.26
N GLU A 88 -6.23 6.73 -8.09
CA GLU A 88 -6.55 6.02 -6.85
C GLU A 88 -5.42 5.09 -6.43
N ASP A 89 -4.87 4.29 -7.35
CA ASP A 89 -3.77 3.37 -7.04
C ASP A 89 -2.48 4.13 -6.70
N ILE A 90 -2.20 5.22 -7.42
CA ILE A 90 -1.06 6.09 -7.13
C ILE A 90 -1.26 6.80 -5.77
N ALA A 91 -2.45 7.34 -5.51
CA ALA A 91 -2.77 7.95 -4.22
C ALA A 91 -2.58 6.94 -3.07
N GLN A 92 -3.05 5.70 -3.24
CA GLN A 92 -2.90 4.63 -2.25
C GLN A 92 -1.43 4.26 -2.02
N PHE A 93 -0.62 4.23 -3.08
CA PHE A 93 0.82 4.03 -2.99
C PHE A 93 1.50 5.16 -2.20
N LEU A 94 1.17 6.41 -2.50
CA LEU A 94 1.71 7.59 -1.81
C LEU A 94 1.27 7.62 -0.34
N TYR A 95 0.01 7.27 -0.05
CA TYR A 95 -0.54 7.28 1.30
C TYR A 95 0.10 6.21 2.19
N LYS A 96 0.35 5.00 1.65
CA LYS A 96 1.14 3.98 2.35
C LYS A 96 2.55 4.48 2.68
N GLY A 97 3.15 5.26 1.79
CA GLY A 97 4.38 6.02 2.06
C GLY A 97 5.62 5.18 2.39
N GLU A 98 5.57 3.86 2.22
CA GLU A 98 6.61 2.95 2.68
C GLU A 98 7.90 3.14 1.87
N GLY A 99 8.97 3.63 2.52
CA GLY A 99 10.24 3.92 1.86
C GLY A 99 10.22 5.15 0.93
N LEU A 100 9.17 5.97 1.00
CA LEU A 100 9.04 7.21 0.23
C LEU A 100 9.44 8.43 1.05
N ASN A 101 10.08 9.40 0.41
CA ASN A 101 10.41 10.68 1.01
C ASN A 101 9.16 11.58 1.02
N LYS A 102 8.69 11.93 2.22
CA LYS A 102 7.49 12.77 2.43
C LYS A 102 7.57 14.15 1.78
N THR A 103 8.77 14.72 1.60
CA THR A 103 8.94 15.96 0.84
C THR A 103 8.63 15.75 -0.63
N VAL A 104 9.14 14.66 -1.20
CA VAL A 104 8.91 14.32 -2.62
C VAL A 104 7.45 13.95 -2.88
N ILE A 105 6.77 13.31 -1.91
CA ILE A 105 5.31 13.10 -1.96
C ILE A 105 4.60 14.46 -2.05
N GLY A 106 4.95 15.40 -1.18
CA GLY A 106 4.39 16.74 -1.19
C GLY A 106 4.63 17.45 -2.53
N ASP A 107 5.85 17.40 -3.04
CA ASP A 107 6.20 18.05 -4.31
C ASP A 107 5.35 17.51 -5.47
N TYR A 108 5.15 16.18 -5.54
CA TYR A 108 4.34 15.52 -6.58
C TYR A 108 2.84 15.82 -6.44
N LEU A 109 2.29 15.71 -5.24
CA LEU A 109 0.87 16.01 -4.99
C LEU A 109 0.55 17.49 -5.23
N GLY A 110 1.53 18.36 -5.03
CA GLY A 110 1.40 19.79 -5.23
C GLY A 110 1.52 20.22 -6.69
N GLU A 111 1.81 19.34 -7.65
CA GLU A 111 1.93 19.73 -9.07
C GLU A 111 0.60 20.22 -9.67
N ARG A 112 0.71 21.05 -10.72
CA ARG A 112 -0.46 21.64 -11.42
C ARG A 112 -1.07 20.77 -12.50
N ASP A 113 -0.39 19.68 -12.85
CA ASP A 113 -0.83 18.79 -13.92
C ASP A 113 -2.16 18.14 -13.54
N GLU A 114 -3.10 18.03 -14.49
CA GLU A 114 -4.46 17.53 -14.21
C GLU A 114 -4.46 16.15 -13.54
N PHE A 115 -3.52 15.29 -13.92
CA PHE A 115 -3.37 13.97 -13.33
C PHE A 115 -2.93 14.05 -11.85
N ASN A 116 -1.97 14.92 -11.53
CA ASN A 116 -1.53 15.15 -10.16
C ASN A 116 -2.64 15.72 -9.28
N ILE A 117 -3.49 16.59 -9.84
CA ILE A 117 -4.67 17.12 -9.15
C ILE A 117 -5.65 15.99 -8.82
N LYS A 118 -5.91 15.07 -9.75
CA LYS A 118 -6.75 13.88 -9.48
C LYS A 118 -6.15 12.98 -8.41
N VAL A 119 -4.83 12.74 -8.46
CA VAL A 119 -4.12 11.98 -7.43
C VAL A 119 -4.23 12.66 -6.07
N LEU A 120 -4.11 13.99 -6.00
CA LEU A 120 -4.30 14.74 -4.75
C LEU A 120 -5.71 14.57 -4.19
N GLN A 121 -6.75 14.66 -5.02
CA GLN A 121 -8.13 14.43 -4.57
C GLN A 121 -8.31 13.02 -3.99
N ALA A 122 -7.89 11.99 -4.74
CA ALA A 122 -7.93 10.61 -4.25
C ALA A 122 -7.10 10.42 -2.97
N PHE A 123 -5.95 11.09 -2.85
CA PHE A 123 -5.10 11.03 -1.66
C PHE A 123 -5.76 11.65 -0.44
N VAL A 124 -6.45 12.77 -0.60
CA VAL A 124 -7.19 13.41 0.50
C VAL A 124 -8.42 12.57 0.88
N GLU A 125 -9.05 11.90 -0.08
CA GLU A 125 -10.18 10.98 0.17
C GLU A 125 -9.80 9.76 1.02
N LEU A 126 -8.55 9.30 0.96
CA LEU A 126 -8.03 8.24 1.84
C LEU A 126 -7.92 8.65 3.31
N HIS A 127 -8.07 9.94 3.62
CA HIS A 127 -8.08 10.42 4.99
C HIS A 127 -9.51 10.40 5.57
N GLU A 128 -9.65 9.74 6.72
CA GLU A 128 -10.90 9.67 7.48
C GLU A 128 -10.98 10.85 8.46
N PHE A 129 -11.62 11.95 8.03
CA PHE A 129 -11.76 13.17 8.85
C PHE A 129 -13.06 13.26 9.65
N ALA A 130 -13.97 12.29 9.51
CA ALA A 130 -15.23 12.30 10.24
C ALA A 130 -14.98 12.29 11.76
N ASP A 131 -15.77 13.05 12.50
CA ASP A 131 -15.72 13.19 13.96
C ASP A 131 -14.39 13.75 14.52
N LEU A 132 -13.48 14.21 13.65
CA LEU A 132 -12.25 14.89 14.05
C LEU A 132 -12.45 16.40 14.07
N ASN A 133 -11.92 17.08 15.08
CA ASN A 133 -11.79 18.53 15.00
C ASN A 133 -10.73 18.94 13.96
N LEU A 134 -10.77 20.20 13.52
CA LEU A 134 -9.91 20.69 12.44
C LEU A 134 -8.41 20.47 12.71
N VAL A 135 -7.97 20.63 13.96
CA VAL A 135 -6.56 20.43 14.35
C VAL A 135 -6.18 18.95 14.25
N GLN A 136 -7.05 18.04 14.67
CA GLN A 136 -6.82 16.58 14.56
C GLN A 136 -6.71 16.16 13.10
N ALA A 137 -7.63 16.60 12.25
CA ALA A 137 -7.60 16.32 10.81
C ALA A 137 -6.33 16.90 10.16
N LEU A 138 -5.95 18.14 10.48
CA LEU A 138 -4.71 18.76 10.01
C LEU A 138 -3.47 17.96 10.41
N ARG A 139 -3.40 17.47 11.65
CA ARG A 139 -2.28 16.63 12.11
C ARG A 139 -2.17 15.34 11.29
N GLN A 140 -3.29 14.69 11.03
CA GLN A 140 -3.32 13.45 10.25
C GLN A 140 -2.89 13.72 8.80
N PHE A 141 -3.44 14.76 8.18
CA PHE A 141 -3.11 15.17 6.82
C PHE A 141 -1.63 15.54 6.67
N LEU A 142 -1.12 16.45 7.50
CA LEU A 142 0.26 16.92 7.46
C LEU A 142 1.28 15.91 8.00
N TRP A 143 0.83 14.77 8.53
CA TRP A 143 1.70 13.65 8.85
C TRP A 143 2.06 12.83 7.62
N SER A 144 1.16 12.74 6.63
CA SER A 144 1.32 11.87 5.47
C SER A 144 2.35 12.38 4.45
N PHE A 145 2.56 13.69 4.35
CA PHE A 145 3.57 14.32 3.49
C PHE A 145 4.18 15.57 4.16
N ARG A 146 5.16 16.22 3.52
CA ARG A 146 5.66 17.55 3.94
C ARG A 146 5.15 18.61 2.97
N LEU A 147 4.61 19.70 3.52
CA LEU A 147 4.15 20.83 2.71
C LEU A 147 5.31 21.36 1.83
N PRO A 148 5.07 21.59 0.52
CA PRO A 148 6.02 22.26 -0.36
C PRO A 148 6.31 23.70 0.09
N GLY A 149 7.38 24.29 -0.43
CA GLY A 149 7.73 25.68 -0.12
C GLY A 149 6.97 26.70 -0.97
N GLU A 150 6.49 26.31 -2.15
CA GLU A 150 5.82 27.19 -3.09
C GLU A 150 4.37 27.44 -2.69
N ALA A 151 4.00 28.72 -2.52
CA ALA A 151 2.67 29.13 -2.09
C ALA A 151 1.53 28.49 -2.90
N GLN A 152 1.69 28.41 -4.23
CA GLN A 152 0.68 27.81 -5.12
C GLN A 152 0.48 26.30 -4.89
N LYS A 153 1.51 25.58 -4.45
CA LYS A 153 1.39 24.15 -4.14
C LYS A 153 0.69 23.93 -2.80
N ILE A 154 1.06 24.74 -1.80
CA ILE A 154 0.41 24.74 -0.49
C ILE A 154 -1.09 25.05 -0.64
N ASP A 155 -1.41 26.07 -1.42
CA ASP A 155 -2.78 26.51 -1.70
C ASP A 155 -3.67 25.35 -2.20
N ARG A 156 -3.27 24.67 -3.29
CA ARG A 156 -3.97 23.49 -3.81
C ARG A 156 -4.22 22.39 -2.77
N MET A 157 -3.20 22.10 -1.96
CA MET A 157 -3.31 21.05 -0.94
C MET A 157 -4.29 21.43 0.16
N MET A 158 -4.27 22.68 0.59
CA MET A 158 -5.14 23.18 1.64
C MET A 158 -6.58 23.35 1.16
N GLU A 159 -6.80 23.71 -0.11
CA GLU A 159 -8.13 23.69 -0.73
C GLU A 159 -8.72 22.27 -0.76
N ALA A 160 -7.95 21.28 -1.21
CA ALA A 160 -8.38 19.88 -1.22
C ALA A 160 -8.70 19.37 0.20
N PHE A 161 -7.83 19.68 1.16
CA PHE A 161 -8.07 19.38 2.58
C PHE A 161 -9.35 20.00 3.12
N ALA A 162 -9.56 21.31 2.89
CA ALA A 162 -10.72 22.03 3.40
C ALA A 162 -12.02 21.48 2.80
N SER A 163 -12.03 21.21 1.49
CA SER A 163 -13.15 20.57 0.80
C SER A 163 -13.50 19.22 1.43
N ARG A 164 -12.50 18.34 1.62
CA ARG A 164 -12.72 17.04 2.25
C ARG A 164 -13.19 17.15 3.70
N TYR A 165 -12.59 18.03 4.48
CA TYR A 165 -12.96 18.20 5.89
C TYR A 165 -14.42 18.62 6.04
N CYS A 166 -14.88 19.60 5.25
CA CYS A 166 -16.27 20.04 5.22
C CYS A 166 -17.24 18.94 4.76
N LEU A 167 -16.82 18.11 3.80
CA LEU A 167 -17.61 16.96 3.34
C LEU A 167 -17.78 15.91 4.45
N CYS A 168 -16.71 15.62 5.21
CA CYS A 168 -16.74 14.66 6.31
C CYS A 168 -17.45 15.20 7.57
N ASN A 169 -17.48 16.52 7.76
CA ASN A 169 -18.03 17.17 8.95
C ASN A 169 -19.06 18.25 8.56
N PRO A 170 -20.22 17.85 8.01
CA PRO A 170 -21.24 18.80 7.56
C PRO A 170 -21.77 19.62 8.72
N GLY A 171 -21.91 20.94 8.52
CA GLY A 171 -22.45 21.87 9.51
C GLY A 171 -21.44 22.46 10.50
N VAL A 172 -20.18 22.00 10.52
CA VAL A 172 -19.12 22.60 11.35
C VAL A 172 -18.70 23.97 10.82
N PHE A 173 -18.57 24.11 9.50
CA PHE A 173 -18.23 25.36 8.83
C PHE A 173 -19.33 25.76 7.83
N GLN A 174 -19.55 27.06 7.68
CA GLN A 174 -20.54 27.61 6.74
C GLN A 174 -20.10 27.47 5.27
N SER A 175 -18.78 27.48 5.02
CA SER A 175 -18.19 27.33 3.70
C SER A 175 -16.81 26.65 3.79
N THR A 176 -16.38 26.07 2.66
CA THR A 176 -15.01 25.55 2.50
C THR A 176 -13.96 26.64 2.71
N ASP A 177 -14.24 27.87 2.28
CA ASP A 177 -13.35 29.03 2.45
C ASP A 177 -13.10 29.32 3.93
N THR A 178 -14.13 29.21 4.76
CA THR A 178 -13.99 29.38 6.22
C THR A 178 -13.05 28.34 6.82
N CYS A 179 -13.23 27.07 6.42
CA CYS A 179 -12.36 25.97 6.84
C CYS A 179 -10.91 26.17 6.35
N TYR A 180 -10.74 26.59 5.10
CA TYR A 180 -9.45 26.89 4.49
C TYR A 180 -8.71 28.00 5.24
N VAL A 181 -9.34 29.17 5.45
CA VAL A 181 -8.73 30.32 6.12
C VAL A 181 -8.36 29.97 7.56
N LEU A 182 -9.26 29.28 8.29
CA LEU A 182 -8.97 28.86 9.66
C LEU A 182 -7.84 27.81 9.71
N SER A 183 -7.73 26.94 8.72
CA SER A 183 -6.62 25.98 8.63
C SER A 183 -5.27 26.68 8.50
N PHE A 184 -5.18 27.71 7.64
CA PHE A 184 -3.98 28.56 7.57
C PHE A 184 -3.72 29.30 8.86
N ALA A 185 -4.75 29.85 9.51
CA ALA A 185 -4.62 30.51 10.80
C ALA A 185 -4.03 29.57 11.86
N ILE A 186 -4.44 28.30 11.89
CA ILE A 186 -3.89 27.27 12.79
C ILE A 186 -2.41 26.97 12.45
N ILE A 187 -2.05 26.86 11.18
CA ILE A 187 -0.66 26.63 10.75
C ILE A 187 0.24 27.81 11.12
N MET A 188 -0.24 29.04 10.92
CA MET A 188 0.47 30.26 11.33
C MET A 188 0.58 30.33 12.85
N LEU A 189 -0.48 30.01 13.59
CA LEU A 189 -0.48 29.95 15.05
C LEU A 189 0.58 28.98 15.57
N ASN A 190 0.69 27.79 14.95
CA ASN A 190 1.72 26.82 15.31
C ASN A 190 3.13 27.42 15.17
N THR A 191 3.38 28.17 14.09
CA THR A 191 4.66 28.88 13.92
C THR A 191 4.86 29.94 14.99
N SER A 192 3.84 30.76 15.27
CA SER A 192 3.93 31.82 16.28
C SER A 192 4.19 31.30 17.70
N LEU A 193 3.62 30.16 18.08
CA LEU A 193 3.77 29.61 19.42
C LEU A 193 5.09 28.84 19.62
N HIS A 194 5.57 28.15 18.57
CA HIS A 194 6.65 27.17 18.68
C HIS A 194 7.98 27.56 18.01
N ASN A 195 8.00 28.52 17.08
CA ASN A 195 9.25 29.03 16.52
C ASN A 195 9.93 29.99 17.50
N HIS A 196 11.13 29.64 17.98
CA HIS A 196 11.88 30.45 18.96
C HIS A 196 12.23 31.86 18.47
N ASN A 197 12.18 32.12 17.16
CA ASN A 197 12.42 33.44 16.58
C ASN A 197 11.21 34.38 16.72
N VAL A 198 10.02 33.84 16.99
CA VAL A 198 8.81 34.64 17.23
C VAL A 198 8.73 34.97 18.71
N ARG A 199 8.83 36.27 19.01
CA ARG A 199 8.82 36.78 20.39
C ARG A 199 7.40 36.99 20.93
N ASP A 200 6.49 37.45 20.07
CA ASP A 200 5.10 37.73 20.45
C ASP A 200 4.27 36.47 20.27
N LYS A 201 3.87 35.86 21.39
CA LYS A 201 3.07 34.64 21.42
C LYS A 201 1.62 35.01 21.68
N PRO A 202 0.70 34.79 20.72
CA PRO A 202 -0.70 35.18 20.90
C PRO A 202 -1.33 34.37 22.04
N THR A 203 -2.14 35.06 22.87
CA THR A 203 -3.01 34.39 23.86
C THR A 203 -4.22 33.76 23.17
N VAL A 204 -5.00 32.99 23.91
CA VAL A 204 -6.25 32.40 23.42
C VAL A 204 -7.23 33.49 22.97
N GLU A 205 -7.39 34.54 23.76
CA GLU A 205 -8.26 35.68 23.46
C GLU A 205 -7.80 36.41 22.20
N ARG A 206 -6.48 36.57 22.04
CA ARG A 206 -5.91 37.17 20.84
C ARG A 206 -6.25 36.34 19.60
N PHE A 207 -6.08 35.02 19.65
CA PHE A 207 -6.41 34.15 18.53
C PHE A 207 -7.91 34.16 18.18
N ILE A 208 -8.80 34.24 19.17
CA ILE A 208 -10.25 34.37 18.95
C ILE A 208 -10.60 35.71 18.27
N SER A 209 -9.84 36.77 18.53
CA SER A 209 -10.08 38.12 17.98
C SER A 209 -9.47 38.38 16.60
N MET A 210 -8.58 37.50 16.13
CA MET A 210 -7.88 37.62 14.84
C MET A 210 -8.76 37.16 13.69
#